data_AF-A0A0B2SBY0-F1
#
_entry.id   AF-A0A0B2SBY0-F1
#
_cell.length_a   1.000
_cell.length_b   1.000
_cell.length_c   1.000
_cell.angle_alpha   90.00
_cell.angle_beta   90.00
_cell.angle_gamma   90.00
#
_symmetry.space_group_name_H-M   'P 1'
#
loop_
_entity.id
_entity.type
_entity.pdbx_description
1 polymer ?
#
loop_
_entity_poly.entity_id
_entity_poly.type
_entity_poly.pdbx_seq_one_letter_code
_entity_poly.pdbx_strand_id
1 'polypeptide(L)'
;MRVDRHWSEKKLEEMTERDWRIFREDYNISYKGSKIPRPMRSWNESKLTNELLKAVEKAGYKTPSPIQMAAIPLGLQQRDVIGIAETGSGKTAAFVLPMLSYITRLPPISEDNEAEGPYAVVMAPTRELAQQIEDETVKFAQYLGIKVVSIVGGQSIEEQGFKIRQGCEIVIATPGPPLCCSQPVQLCCS
;
A
#
# COMPACT_ATOMS: atom_id res chain seq x y z
N MET A 1 26.13 -16.78 27.59
CA MET A 1 25.20 -16.27 26.55
C MET A 1 24.46 -15.08 27.15
N ARG A 2 24.61 -13.86 26.62
CA ARG A 2 24.01 -12.65 27.23
C ARG A 2 22.52 -12.58 26.86
N VAL A 3 21.66 -13.04 27.76
CA VAL A 3 20.20 -13.18 27.55
C VAL A 3 19.47 -11.81 27.58
N ASP A 4 20.13 -10.73 28.01
CA ASP A 4 19.49 -9.43 28.32
C ASP A 4 19.73 -8.31 27.29
N ARG A 5 20.17 -8.60 26.06
CA ARG A 5 20.31 -7.54 25.04
C ARG A 5 18.96 -7.05 24.55
N HIS A 6 18.87 -5.74 24.27
CA HIS A 6 17.70 -5.14 23.64
C HIS A 6 17.53 -5.65 22.20
N TRP A 7 16.30 -5.71 21.70
CA TRP A 7 16.01 -6.24 20.37
C TRP A 7 16.72 -5.50 19.23
N SER A 8 17.02 -4.21 19.44
CA SER A 8 17.69 -3.33 18.48
C SER A 8 19.14 -3.75 18.17
N GLU A 9 19.78 -4.50 19.07
CA GLU A 9 21.15 -5.00 18.90
C GLU A 9 21.19 -6.45 18.39
N LYS A 10 20.03 -7.10 18.29
CA LYS A 10 19.92 -8.51 17.92
C LYS A 10 19.70 -8.67 16.42
N LYS A 11 20.27 -9.73 15.86
CA LYS A 11 19.92 -10.16 14.50
C LYS A 11 18.51 -10.74 14.48
N LEU A 12 17.89 -10.82 13.30
CA LEU A 12 16.50 -11.28 13.16
C LEU A 12 16.34 -12.74 13.63
N GLU A 13 17.36 -13.56 13.39
CA GLU A 13 17.38 -14.99 13.75
C GLU A 13 17.49 -15.20 15.27
N GLU A 14 17.99 -14.19 16.01
CA GLU A 14 18.17 -14.22 17.46
C GLU A 14 16.95 -13.68 18.22
N MET A 15 15.94 -13.18 17.51
CA MET A 15 14.75 -12.57 18.11
C MET A 15 13.85 -13.63 18.79
N THR A 16 13.71 -13.50 20.10
CA THR A 16 12.81 -14.33 20.91
C THR A 16 11.39 -13.75 20.97
N GLU A 17 10.42 -14.53 21.45
CA GLU A 17 9.06 -14.03 21.70
C GLU A 17 9.01 -12.87 22.70
N ARG A 18 9.93 -12.84 23.68
CA ARG A 18 10.10 -11.70 24.59
C ARG A 18 10.53 -10.45 23.83
N ASP A 19 11.48 -10.59 22.91
CA ASP A 19 11.97 -9.45 22.11
C ASP A 19 10.88 -8.88 21.20
N TRP A 20 10.05 -9.73 20.59
CA TRP A 20 8.89 -9.30 19.80
C TRP A 20 7.79 -8.66 20.64
N ARG A 21 7.67 -9.02 21.92
CA ARG A 21 6.78 -8.33 22.84
C ARG A 21 7.30 -6.93 23.15
N ILE A 22 8.58 -6.80 23.51
CA ILE A 22 9.22 -5.50 23.79
C ILE A 22 9.16 -4.61 22.54
N PHE A 23 9.50 -5.12 21.36
CA PHE A 23 9.39 -4.38 20.09
C PHE A 23 8.00 -3.78 19.87
N ARG A 24 6.95 -4.54 20.15
CA ARG A 24 5.56 -4.07 20.02
C ARG A 24 5.22 -3.02 21.07
N GLU A 25 5.71 -3.19 22.30
CA GLU A 25 5.53 -2.22 23.38
C GLU A 25 6.23 -0.90 23.03
N ASP A 26 7.48 -0.93 22.55
CA ASP A 26 8.26 0.25 22.17
C ASP A 26 7.62 1.07 21.05
N TYR A 27 7.03 0.39 20.06
CA TYR A 27 6.34 1.04 18.92
C TYR A 27 4.83 1.21 19.13
N ASN A 28 4.30 0.86 20.30
CA ASN A 28 2.87 0.89 20.62
C ASN A 28 2.01 0.16 19.57
N ILE A 29 2.47 -1.01 19.11
CA ILE A 29 1.78 -1.84 18.12
C ILE A 29 0.90 -2.86 18.84
N SER A 30 -0.40 -2.78 18.60
CA SER A 30 -1.37 -3.78 19.05
C SER A 30 -2.07 -4.45 17.86
N TYR A 31 -2.45 -5.71 18.04
CA TYR A 31 -3.15 -6.47 17.01
C TYR A 31 -4.41 -7.11 17.55
N LYS A 32 -5.40 -7.29 16.68
CA LYS A 32 -6.57 -8.14 16.89
C LYS A 32 -6.69 -9.10 15.70
N GLY A 33 -6.83 -10.40 15.97
CA GLY A 33 -6.96 -11.44 14.94
C GLY A 33 -6.11 -12.67 15.23
N SER A 34 -6.20 -13.67 14.37
CA SER A 34 -5.44 -14.93 14.46
C SER A 34 -4.24 -14.93 13.50
N LYS A 35 -3.25 -15.80 13.79
CA LYS A 35 -2.08 -16.10 12.94
C LYS A 35 -1.37 -14.86 12.38
N ILE A 36 -0.99 -13.94 13.26
CA ILE A 36 -0.44 -12.64 12.86
C ILE A 36 1.06 -12.80 12.60
N PRO A 37 1.57 -12.42 11.41
CA PRO A 37 3.01 -12.42 11.15
C PRO A 37 3.73 -11.45 12.08
N ARG A 38 5.02 -11.70 12.30
CA ARG A 38 5.87 -10.78 13.05
C ARG A 38 6.00 -9.45 12.27
N PRO A 39 5.99 -8.30 12.95
CA PRO A 39 6.25 -7.03 12.30
C PRO A 39 7.67 -7.00 11.72
N MET A 40 7.87 -6.24 10.65
CA MET A 40 9.21 -5.99 10.12
C MET A 40 9.92 -4.90 10.94
N ARG A 41 11.23 -5.04 11.17
CA ARG A 41 12.01 -4.03 11.93
C ARG A 41 12.67 -3.01 11.02
N SER A 42 12.94 -3.39 9.77
CA SER A 42 13.55 -2.54 8.75
C SER A 42 13.01 -2.87 7.36
N TRP A 43 13.22 -1.99 6.39
CA TRP A 43 12.80 -2.21 5.00
C TRP A 43 13.42 -3.47 4.40
N ASN A 44 14.66 -3.81 4.76
CA ASN A 44 15.34 -5.01 4.26
C ASN A 44 14.67 -6.32 4.74
N GLU A 45 13.91 -6.26 5.85
CA GLU A 45 13.15 -7.40 6.39
C GLU A 45 11.72 -7.49 5.81
N SER A 46 11.31 -6.51 5.00
CA SER A 46 9.92 -6.38 4.51
C SER A 46 9.49 -7.44 3.48
N LYS A 47 10.46 -8.11 2.83
CA LYS A 47 10.23 -9.01 1.67
C LYS A 47 9.63 -8.32 0.42
N LEU A 48 9.72 -7.00 0.33
CA LEU A 48 9.40 -6.25 -0.89
C LEU A 48 10.44 -6.53 -1.99
N THR A 49 10.05 -6.31 -3.25
CA THR A 49 10.97 -6.43 -4.39
C THR A 49 12.04 -5.34 -4.37
N ASN A 50 13.16 -5.57 -5.08
CA ASN A 50 14.26 -4.62 -5.12
C ASN A 50 13.84 -3.28 -5.74
N GLU A 51 12.94 -3.30 -6.72
CA GLU A 51 12.38 -2.13 -7.37
C GLU A 51 11.57 -1.28 -6.39
N LEU A 52 10.77 -1.92 -5.55
CA LEU A 52 10.00 -1.26 -4.49
C LEU A 52 10.92 -0.70 -3.40
N LEU A 53 11.92 -1.46 -2.95
CA LEU A 53 12.90 -0.98 -1.97
C LEU A 53 13.66 0.24 -2.49
N LYS A 54 14.06 0.23 -3.76
CA LYS A 54 14.68 1.38 -4.43
C LYS A 54 13.75 2.58 -4.51
N ALA A 55 12.45 2.37 -4.76
CA ALA A 55 11.47 3.45 -4.77
C ALA A 55 11.25 4.04 -3.38
N VAL A 56 11.17 3.21 -2.35
CA VAL A 56 11.06 3.60 -0.93
C VAL A 56 12.25 4.45 -0.50
N GLU A 57 13.47 4.04 -0.83
CA GLU A 57 14.69 4.80 -0.54
C GLU A 57 14.68 6.16 -1.24
N LYS A 58 14.37 6.19 -2.54
CA LYS A 58 14.31 7.44 -3.32
C LYS A 58 13.21 8.40 -2.85
N ALA A 59 12.09 7.87 -2.34
CA ALA A 59 11.03 8.66 -1.74
C ALA A 59 11.41 9.23 -0.35
N GLY A 60 12.57 8.83 0.21
CA GLY A 60 13.12 9.38 1.45
C GLY A 60 12.73 8.62 2.72
N TYR A 61 12.14 7.42 2.59
CA TYR A 61 11.71 6.61 3.73
C TYR A 61 12.89 5.86 4.36
N LYS A 62 13.58 6.50 5.30
CA LYS A 62 14.76 5.90 5.97
C LYS A 62 14.42 4.68 6.82
N THR A 63 13.35 4.78 7.61
CA THR A 63 12.89 3.73 8.52
C THR A 63 11.37 3.58 8.43
N PRO A 64 10.82 2.35 8.50
CA PRO A 64 9.37 2.18 8.45
C PRO A 64 8.72 2.77 9.70
N SER A 65 7.51 3.31 9.57
CA SER A 65 6.69 3.76 10.70
C SER A 65 6.01 2.56 11.39
N PRO A 66 5.53 2.70 12.64
CA PRO A 66 4.89 1.58 13.36
C PRO A 66 3.75 0.91 12.60
N ILE A 67 2.91 1.71 11.92
CA ILE A 67 1.80 1.17 11.11
C ILE A 67 2.33 0.42 9.87
N GLN A 68 3.42 0.87 9.25
CA GLN A 68 4.06 0.18 8.13
C GLN A 68 4.72 -1.12 8.58
N MET A 69 5.44 -1.10 9.71
CA MET A 69 6.06 -2.27 10.32
C MET A 69 5.06 -3.40 10.57
N ALA A 70 3.85 -3.04 10.98
CA ALA A 70 2.77 -3.97 11.29
C ALA A 70 1.96 -4.40 10.05
N ALA A 71 1.57 -3.45 9.21
CA ALA A 71 0.61 -3.70 8.13
C ALA A 71 1.23 -4.29 6.87
N ILE A 72 2.48 -3.95 6.52
CA ILE A 72 3.10 -4.43 5.29
C ILE A 72 3.23 -5.97 5.28
N PRO A 73 3.75 -6.62 6.33
CA PRO A 73 3.80 -8.09 6.38
C PRO A 73 2.43 -8.76 6.28
N LEU A 74 1.38 -8.13 6.81
CA LEU A 74 0.00 -8.61 6.71
C LEU A 74 -0.54 -8.48 5.28
N GLY A 75 -0.35 -7.32 4.64
CA GLY A 75 -0.80 -7.07 3.27
C GLY A 75 -0.11 -7.97 2.25
N LEU A 76 1.18 -8.26 2.44
CA LEU A 76 1.91 -9.20 1.59
C LEU A 76 1.41 -10.65 1.68
N GLN A 77 0.69 -10.99 2.76
CA GLN A 77 -0.02 -12.26 2.91
C GLN A 77 -1.46 -12.21 2.37
N GLN A 78 -1.84 -11.13 1.68
CA GLN A 78 -3.20 -10.93 1.14
C GLN A 78 -4.28 -11.04 2.22
N ARG A 79 -3.99 -10.51 3.42
CA ARG A 79 -4.93 -10.45 4.52
C ARG A 79 -5.61 -9.09 4.57
N ASP A 80 -6.89 -9.09 4.92
CA ASP A 80 -7.60 -7.86 5.24
C ASP A 80 -7.05 -7.23 6.53
N VAL A 81 -6.84 -5.92 6.50
CA VAL A 81 -6.25 -5.16 7.61
C VAL A 81 -7.08 -3.91 7.88
N ILE A 82 -7.46 -3.73 9.15
CA ILE A 82 -7.98 -2.46 9.66
C ILE A 82 -6.85 -1.79 10.43
N GLY A 83 -6.28 -0.74 9.83
CA GLY A 83 -5.19 0.04 10.44
C GLY A 83 -5.72 1.27 11.17
N ILE A 84 -5.56 1.31 12.50
CA ILE A 84 -5.90 2.48 13.33
C ILE A 84 -4.61 3.24 13.64
N ALA A 85 -4.45 4.42 13.03
CA ALA A 85 -3.32 5.30 13.29
C ALA A 85 -3.69 6.75 12.92
N GLU A 86 -2.98 7.72 13.48
CA GLU A 86 -3.20 9.16 13.22
C GLU A 86 -2.83 9.55 11.79
N THR A 87 -3.37 10.66 11.28
CA THR A 87 -2.93 11.24 9.99
C THR A 87 -1.44 11.57 10.04
N GLY A 88 -0.72 11.43 8.92
CA GLY A 88 0.73 11.62 8.89
C GLY A 88 1.57 10.44 9.42
N SER A 89 0.97 9.40 10.01
CA SER A 89 1.70 8.19 10.47
C SER A 89 2.26 7.28 9.36
N GLY A 90 2.10 7.66 8.09
CA GLY A 90 2.60 6.87 6.95
C GLY A 90 1.68 5.74 6.50
N LYS A 91 0.36 5.82 6.80
CA LYS A 91 -0.65 4.84 6.38
C LYS A 91 -0.65 4.56 4.87
N THR A 92 -0.43 5.59 4.05
CA THR A 92 -0.43 5.47 2.59
C THR A 92 0.56 4.40 2.11
N ALA A 93 1.84 4.53 2.47
CA ALA A 93 2.84 3.52 2.12
C ALA A 93 2.53 2.14 2.71
N ALA A 94 1.86 2.08 3.87
CA ALA A 94 1.54 0.83 4.56
C ALA A 94 0.58 -0.06 3.75
N PHE A 95 -0.36 0.51 2.99
CA PHE A 95 -1.24 -0.25 2.08
C PHE A 95 -0.78 -0.21 0.62
N VAL A 96 -0.11 0.86 0.17
CA VAL A 96 0.34 0.98 -1.22
C VAL A 96 1.46 0.00 -1.55
N LEU A 97 2.43 -0.21 -0.65
CA LEU A 97 3.58 -1.10 -0.94
C LEU A 97 3.15 -2.57 -1.13
N PRO A 98 2.29 -3.17 -0.27
CA PRO A 98 1.75 -4.49 -0.54
C PRO A 98 0.90 -4.56 -1.80
N MET A 99 0.09 -3.54 -2.07
CA MET A 99 -0.73 -3.46 -3.29
C MET A 99 0.13 -3.48 -4.56
N LEU A 100 1.18 -2.67 -4.63
CA LEU A 100 2.12 -2.68 -5.75
C LEU A 100 2.86 -4.01 -5.86
N SER A 101 3.26 -4.61 -4.73
CA SER A 101 3.90 -5.94 -4.73
C SER A 101 2.98 -7.05 -5.23
N TYR A 102 1.65 -6.87 -5.13
CA TYR A 102 0.68 -7.79 -5.70
C TYR A 102 0.49 -7.54 -7.20
N ILE A 103 0.27 -6.29 -7.60
CA ILE A 103 0.02 -5.90 -9.00
C ILE A 103 1.20 -6.25 -9.91
N THR A 104 2.43 -6.12 -9.43
CA THR A 104 3.65 -6.51 -10.20
C THR A 104 3.71 -8.00 -10.58
N ARG A 105 2.86 -8.84 -10.00
CA ARG A 105 2.76 -10.28 -10.33
C ARG A 105 1.64 -10.57 -11.32
N LEU A 106 0.81 -9.58 -11.65
CA LEU A 106 -0.27 -9.69 -12.60
C LEU A 106 0.23 -9.34 -14.01
N PRO A 107 -0.46 -9.80 -15.07
CA PRO A 107 -0.18 -9.34 -16.42
C PRO A 107 -0.26 -7.80 -16.52
N PRO A 108 0.64 -7.14 -17.26
CA PRO A 108 0.51 -5.70 -17.52
C PRO A 108 -0.80 -5.37 -18.26
N ILE A 109 -1.34 -4.17 -18.06
CA ILE A 109 -2.48 -3.71 -18.85
C ILE A 109 -2.02 -3.38 -20.28
N SER A 110 -2.71 -3.96 -21.25
CA SER A 110 -2.50 -3.87 -22.69
C SER A 110 -3.85 -3.62 -23.39
N GLU A 111 -3.82 -3.39 -24.70
CA GLU A 111 -5.03 -3.20 -25.51
C GLU A 111 -6.03 -4.37 -25.38
N ASP A 112 -5.54 -5.57 -25.05
CA ASP A 112 -6.37 -6.77 -24.94
C ASP A 112 -7.19 -6.84 -23.64
N ASN A 113 -6.73 -6.18 -22.56
CA ASN A 113 -7.35 -6.28 -21.22
C ASN A 113 -7.67 -4.90 -20.60
N GLU A 114 -7.48 -3.79 -21.31
CA GLU A 114 -7.83 -2.45 -20.83
C GLU A 114 -9.33 -2.30 -20.48
N ALA A 115 -10.19 -3.11 -21.10
CA ALA A 115 -11.62 -3.14 -20.83
C ALA A 115 -11.99 -3.83 -19.50
N GLU A 116 -11.09 -4.60 -18.89
CA GLU A 116 -11.33 -5.29 -17.61
C GLU A 116 -11.28 -4.33 -16.41
N GLY A 117 -10.69 -3.15 -16.60
CA GLY A 117 -10.55 -2.13 -15.56
C GLY A 117 -9.31 -2.33 -14.67
N PRO A 118 -9.16 -1.51 -13.62
CA PRO A 118 -7.97 -1.50 -12.79
C PRO A 118 -7.90 -2.70 -11.85
N TYR A 119 -6.68 -3.15 -11.54
CA TYR A 119 -6.42 -4.19 -10.54
C TYR A 119 -6.67 -3.73 -9.10
N ALA A 120 -6.58 -2.43 -8.83
CA ALA A 120 -6.85 -1.89 -7.51
C ALA A 120 -7.58 -0.55 -7.55
N VAL A 121 -8.47 -0.36 -6.56
CA VAL A 121 -9.18 0.89 -6.32
C VAL A 121 -8.90 1.35 -4.89
N VAL A 122 -8.45 2.59 -4.74
CA VAL A 122 -8.25 3.24 -3.44
C VAL A 122 -9.26 4.35 -3.28
N MET A 123 -10.12 4.23 -2.27
CA MET A 123 -11.12 5.25 -1.96
C MET A 123 -10.61 6.21 -0.89
N ALA A 124 -10.68 7.51 -1.17
CA ALA A 124 -10.33 8.58 -0.24
C ALA A 124 -11.52 9.52 0.00
N PRO A 125 -11.76 10.01 1.22
CA PRO A 125 -12.94 10.81 1.55
C PRO A 125 -12.93 12.22 0.93
N THR A 126 -11.76 12.75 0.60
CA THR A 126 -11.61 14.09 0.03
C THR A 126 -10.66 14.07 -1.16
N ARG A 127 -10.82 15.04 -2.06
CA ARG A 127 -9.98 15.18 -3.26
C ARG A 127 -8.53 15.41 -2.89
N GLU A 128 -8.28 16.23 -1.89
CA GLU A 128 -6.95 16.59 -1.44
C GLU A 128 -6.22 15.35 -0.91
N LEU A 129 -6.93 14.46 -0.21
CA LEU A 129 -6.36 13.21 0.25
C LEU A 129 -6.16 12.20 -0.90
N ALA A 130 -7.08 12.15 -1.87
CA ALA A 130 -6.90 11.34 -3.08
C ALA A 130 -5.65 11.75 -3.87
N GLN A 131 -5.42 13.06 -4.07
CA GLN A 131 -4.24 13.57 -4.75
C GLN A 131 -2.96 13.24 -3.99
N GLN A 132 -2.96 13.38 -2.65
CA GLN A 132 -1.82 12.99 -1.83
C GLN A 132 -1.49 11.49 -1.95
N ILE A 133 -2.51 10.63 -2.02
CA ILE A 133 -2.33 9.20 -2.22
C ILE A 133 -1.81 8.91 -3.63
N GLU A 134 -2.31 9.61 -4.65
CA GLU A 134 -1.85 9.46 -6.04
C GLU A 134 -0.37 9.83 -6.16
N ASP A 135 0.01 11.02 -5.70
CA ASP A 135 1.39 11.50 -5.76
C ASP A 135 2.35 10.52 -5.06
N GLU A 136 1.93 9.96 -3.92
CA GLU A 136 2.73 8.98 -3.18
C GLU A 136 2.80 7.62 -3.88
N THR A 137 1.68 7.17 -4.47
CA THR A 137 1.62 5.92 -5.23
C THR A 137 2.50 5.99 -6.48
N VAL A 138 2.47 7.11 -7.21
CA VAL A 138 3.32 7.35 -8.38
C VAL A 138 4.81 7.31 -8.02
N LYS A 139 5.22 7.88 -6.87
CA LYS A 139 6.61 7.78 -6.39
C LYS A 139 7.05 6.33 -6.18
N PHE A 140 6.19 5.49 -5.59
CA PHE A 140 6.48 4.08 -5.38
C PHE A 140 6.42 3.25 -6.66
N ALA A 141 5.55 3.60 -7.60
CA ALA A 141 5.37 2.91 -8.88
C ALA A 141 6.43 3.24 -9.94
N GLN A 142 7.29 4.24 -9.71
CA GLN A 142 8.23 4.79 -10.71
C GLN A 142 9.14 3.76 -11.43
N TYR A 143 9.41 2.61 -10.81
CA TYR A 143 10.27 1.55 -11.38
C TYR A 143 9.48 0.30 -11.82
N LEU A 144 8.15 0.35 -11.75
CA LEU A 144 7.30 -0.82 -11.95
C LEU A 144 6.52 -0.79 -13.26
N GLY A 145 6.50 0.35 -13.97
CA GLY A 145 5.69 0.53 -15.18
C GLY A 145 4.18 0.52 -14.92
N ILE A 146 3.76 0.70 -13.66
CA ILE A 146 2.36 0.71 -13.23
C ILE A 146 1.77 2.11 -13.45
N LYS A 147 0.63 2.19 -14.14
CA LYS A 147 -0.12 3.42 -14.36
C LYS A 147 -1.12 3.64 -13.23
N VAL A 148 -1.11 4.85 -12.69
CA VAL A 148 -1.98 5.30 -11.59
C VAL A 148 -2.81 6.46 -12.10
N VAL A 149 -4.12 6.44 -11.86
CA VAL A 149 -5.05 7.50 -12.26
C VAL A 149 -5.94 7.88 -11.09
N SER A 150 -6.09 9.17 -10.80
CA SER A 150 -7.12 9.65 -9.87
C SER A 150 -8.43 10.06 -10.57
N ILE A 151 -9.56 9.75 -9.93
CA ILE A 151 -10.90 10.17 -10.32
C ILE A 151 -11.48 11.03 -9.20
N VAL A 152 -11.42 12.34 -9.38
CA VAL A 152 -11.78 13.32 -8.35
C VAL A 152 -12.58 14.49 -8.94
N GLY A 153 -13.51 15.02 -8.15
CA GLY A 153 -14.32 16.16 -8.55
C GLY A 153 -13.48 17.43 -8.84
N GLY A 154 -13.88 18.20 -9.84
CA GLY A 154 -13.24 19.47 -10.19
C GLY A 154 -12.05 19.39 -11.17
N GLN A 155 -11.75 18.19 -11.68
CA GLN A 155 -10.94 18.02 -12.91
C GLN A 155 -11.87 17.78 -14.11
N SER A 156 -11.39 18.00 -15.34
CA SER A 156 -12.16 17.71 -16.56
C SER A 156 -12.53 16.22 -16.60
N ILE A 157 -13.80 15.94 -16.90
CA ILE A 157 -14.30 14.57 -17.08
C ILE A 157 -13.70 13.98 -18.36
N GLU A 158 -13.49 14.78 -19.41
CA GLU A 158 -12.88 14.31 -20.65
C GLU A 158 -11.44 13.85 -20.43
N GLU A 159 -10.64 14.61 -19.67
CA GLU A 159 -9.25 14.26 -19.35
C GLU A 159 -9.14 12.98 -18.52
N GLN A 160 -9.97 12.85 -17.48
CA GLN A 160 -10.02 11.65 -16.64
C GLN A 160 -10.48 10.43 -17.46
N GLY A 161 -11.53 10.60 -18.26
CA GLY A 161 -12.04 9.54 -19.15
C GLY A 161 -11.01 9.12 -20.20
N PHE A 162 -10.20 10.04 -20.71
CA PHE A 162 -9.11 9.72 -21.62
C PHE A 162 -8.03 8.88 -20.94
N LYS A 163 -7.60 9.25 -19.72
CA LYS A 163 -6.58 8.49 -18.97
C LYS A 163 -7.05 7.06 -18.65
N ILE A 164 -8.32 6.88 -18.29
CA ILE A 164 -8.89 5.54 -18.03
C ILE A 164 -8.94 4.70 -19.30
N ARG A 165 -9.32 5.31 -20.44
CA ARG A 165 -9.35 4.62 -21.75
C ARG A 165 -7.97 4.18 -22.25
N GLN A 166 -6.87 4.72 -21.71
CA GLN A 166 -5.51 4.26 -22.03
C GLN A 166 -5.05 3.06 -21.20
N GLY A 167 -5.96 2.50 -20.39
CA GLY A 167 -5.68 1.44 -19.43
C GLY A 167 -4.93 1.97 -18.20
N CYS A 168 -5.33 1.51 -17.02
CA CYS A 168 -4.60 1.79 -15.78
C CYS A 168 -4.72 0.62 -14.81
N GLU A 169 -3.66 0.35 -14.05
CA GLU A 169 -3.63 -0.70 -13.05
C GLU A 169 -4.25 -0.25 -11.72
N ILE A 170 -4.16 1.04 -11.39
CA ILE A 170 -4.62 1.59 -10.10
C ILE A 170 -5.47 2.82 -10.33
N VAL A 171 -6.66 2.83 -9.71
CA VAL A 171 -7.53 4.01 -9.63
C VAL A 171 -7.63 4.50 -8.19
N ILE A 172 -7.53 5.82 -8.00
CA ILE A 172 -7.72 6.48 -6.71
C ILE A 172 -8.91 7.42 -6.81
N ALA A 173 -9.96 7.22 -6.03
CA ALA A 173 -11.22 7.92 -6.22
C ALA A 173 -11.80 8.52 -4.94
N THR A 174 -12.58 9.59 -5.10
CA THR A 174 -13.43 10.14 -4.04
C THR A 174 -14.86 9.63 -4.16
N PRO A 175 -15.56 9.31 -3.06
CA PRO A 175 -16.98 8.98 -3.11
C PRO A 175 -17.80 10.24 -3.43
N GLY A 176 -18.03 10.48 -4.73
CA GLY A 176 -18.97 11.48 -5.26
C GLY A 176 -20.31 10.86 -5.67
N PRO A 177 -21.35 11.66 -5.97
CA PRO A 177 -22.70 11.15 -6.23
C PRO A 177 -22.75 10.23 -7.47
N PRO A 178 -23.73 9.31 -7.54
CA PRO A 178 -23.70 8.05 -8.30
C PRO A 178 -23.86 8.15 -9.83
N LEU A 179 -23.40 9.22 -10.48
CA LEU A 179 -23.70 9.52 -11.89
C LEU A 179 -22.52 9.42 -12.86
N CYS A 180 -21.28 9.25 -12.40
CA CYS A 180 -20.13 9.17 -13.32
C CYS A 180 -19.69 7.72 -13.65
N CYS A 181 -20.18 6.73 -12.89
CA CYS A 181 -19.97 5.30 -13.19
C CYS A 181 -21.20 4.61 -13.80
N SER A 182 -22.25 5.36 -14.16
CA SER A 182 -23.49 4.81 -14.74
C SER A 182 -23.40 4.65 -16.26
N GLN A 183 -22.33 4.04 -16.75
CA GLN A 183 -22.33 3.24 -17.99
C GLN A 183 -21.55 1.95 -17.72
N PRO A 184 -22.01 0.81 -18.25
CA PRO A 184 -21.88 -0.48 -17.58
C PRO A 184 -20.46 -1.02 -17.69
N VAL A 185 -19.67 -0.84 -16.64
CA VAL A 185 -18.60 -1.79 -16.29
C VAL A 185 -19.11 -2.55 -15.08
N GLN A 186 -19.67 -3.73 -15.37
CA GLN A 186 -20.31 -4.62 -14.44
C GLN A 186 -19.24 -5.27 -13.53
N LEU A 187 -18.75 -4.52 -12.53
CA LEU A 187 -18.05 -5.12 -11.40
C LEU A 187 -19.09 -5.72 -10.44
N CYS A 188 -19.59 -6.90 -10.79
CA CYS A 188 -20.12 -7.83 -9.81
C CYS A 188 -18.95 -8.35 -8.96
N CYS A 189 -18.76 -7.80 -7.77
CA CYS A 189 -18.13 -8.56 -6.70
C CYS A 189 -19.03 -9.77 -6.43
N SER A 190 -18.49 -10.97 -6.65
CA SER A 190 -19.07 -12.23 -6.19
C SER A 190 -18.66 -12.47 -4.74
#